data_AF-A0AAV0YNV3-F1
#
_entry.id   AF-A0AAV0YNV3-F1
#
_cell.length_a   1.000
_cell.length_b   1.000
_cell.length_c   1.000
_cell.angle_alpha   90.00
_cell.angle_beta   90.00
_cell.angle_gamma   90.00
#
_symmetry.space_group_name_H-M   'P 1'
#
loop_
_entity.id
_entity.type
_entity.pdbx_description
1 polymer ?
#
loop_
_entity_poly.entity_id
_entity_poly.type
_entity_poly.pdbx_seq_one_letter_code
_entity_poly.pdbx_strand_id
1 'polypeptide(L)'
;MTQDTNTLSYWLNWRFFLSALFILLSMGLGSFLIWKYEEFNKSRNERAVEEGRRESVGLLYEAEAWNTCVKGINPKWLLAYRVFSFLVLLGLLIANVAVDGGGIFYFYTQWTFTLVTIYFAIASCFSFYNVPILSKSSYASRETINQNTAGVWGYIIQIIFQTCAGASVLTDSVFWLVLYPFMTPKDFRLDIFTVSMHSVNAVLLLGETSLNSMSFPVFRFAYFILWTATFVIFQWIIHAVVSLWWPYPFLDLSSPYAPLWYLAVGIMHIPCYAIFALIVKLKHLWLSKLCPGCCQFVR
;
A
#
# COMPACT_ATOMS: atom_id res chain seq x y z
N MET A 1 30.85 -4.90 20.60
CA MET A 1 30.02 -6.10 20.89
C MET A 1 28.59 -5.69 20.64
N THR A 2 27.92 -6.34 19.68
CA THR A 2 26.47 -6.21 19.51
C THR A 2 25.80 -6.74 20.78
N GLN A 3 24.90 -5.96 21.38
CA GLN A 3 24.16 -6.41 22.56
C GLN A 3 23.22 -7.54 22.19
N ASP A 4 23.11 -8.54 23.07
CA ASP A 4 22.20 -9.67 22.88
C ASP A 4 20.74 -9.20 23.02
N THR A 5 20.03 -9.17 21.90
CA THR A 5 18.66 -8.65 21.85
C THR A 5 17.64 -9.56 22.53
N ASN A 6 18.00 -10.81 22.79
CA ASN A 6 17.15 -11.79 23.48
C ASN A 6 17.23 -11.71 25.02
N THR A 7 17.95 -10.72 25.57
CA THR A 7 18.06 -10.51 27.02
C THR A 7 16.97 -9.58 27.54
N LEU A 8 16.47 -9.84 28.75
CA LEU A 8 15.42 -9.02 29.37
C LEU A 8 15.88 -7.57 29.60
N SER A 9 17.16 -7.36 29.92
CA SER A 9 17.75 -6.02 30.11
C SER A 9 17.75 -5.18 28.84
N TYR A 10 17.83 -5.81 27.67
CA TYR A 10 17.69 -5.11 26.39
C TYR A 10 16.28 -4.53 26.22
N TRP A 11 15.23 -5.21 26.67
CA TRP A 11 13.84 -4.76 26.52
C TRP A 11 13.33 -3.89 27.67
N LEU A 12 13.79 -4.14 28.91
CA LEU A 12 13.43 -3.35 30.09
C LEU A 12 14.20 -2.02 30.16
N ASN A 13 14.08 -1.23 29.10
CA ASN A 13 14.69 0.08 29.00
C ASN A 13 13.64 1.14 28.61
N TRP A 14 13.83 2.38 29.06
CA TRP A 14 12.87 3.46 28.84
C TRP A 14 12.65 3.79 27.35
N ARG A 15 13.64 3.51 26.49
CA ARG A 15 13.59 3.77 25.04
C ARG A 15 12.63 2.80 24.36
N PHE A 16 12.64 1.54 24.76
CA PHE A 16 11.63 0.57 24.33
C PHE A 16 10.24 1.02 24.73
N PHE A 17 10.01 1.35 26.00
CA PHE A 17 8.68 1.78 26.46
C PHE A 17 8.18 3.03 25.73
N LEU A 18 9.05 4.01 25.46
CA LEU A 18 8.68 5.21 24.71
C LEU A 18 8.39 4.89 23.23
N SER A 19 9.18 4.02 22.61
CA SER A 19 8.96 3.56 21.23
C SER A 19 7.66 2.75 21.11
N ALA A 20 7.40 1.86 22.07
CA ALA A 20 6.15 1.11 22.20
C ALA A 20 4.95 2.04 22.38
N LEU A 21 5.07 3.08 23.19
CA LEU A 21 4.03 4.09 23.32
C LEU A 21 3.71 4.76 21.98
N PHE A 22 4.71 5.18 21.21
CA PHE A 22 4.49 5.77 19.88
C PHE A 22 3.82 4.82 18.89
N ILE A 23 4.23 3.54 18.86
CA ILE A 23 3.60 2.53 18.02
C ILE A 23 2.14 2.29 18.45
N LEU A 24 1.87 2.12 19.74
CA LEU A 24 0.52 1.90 20.26
C LEU A 24 -0.39 3.11 20.01
N LEU A 25 0.10 4.34 20.19
CA LEU A 25 -0.64 5.56 19.86
C LEU A 25 -0.98 5.62 18.37
N SER A 26 -0.02 5.28 17.49
CA SER A 26 -0.23 5.26 16.04
C SER A 26 -1.28 4.22 15.64
N MET A 27 -1.21 3.02 16.24
CA MET A 27 -2.20 1.96 16.03
C MET A 27 -3.58 2.38 16.54
N GLY A 28 -3.68 2.97 17.73
CA GLY A 28 -4.93 3.47 18.29
C GLY A 28 -5.58 4.54 17.42
N LEU A 29 -4.79 5.51 16.94
CA LEU A 29 -5.25 6.54 16.01
C LEU A 29 -5.68 5.95 14.66
N GLY A 30 -4.92 4.99 14.11
CA GLY A 30 -5.26 4.29 12.88
C GLY A 30 -6.59 3.54 12.99
N SER A 31 -6.75 2.75 14.05
CA SER A 31 -7.99 2.01 14.33
C SER A 31 -9.17 2.94 14.54
N PHE A 32 -8.99 4.07 15.25
CA PHE A 32 -10.03 5.08 15.41
C PHE A 32 -10.45 5.71 14.07
N LEU A 33 -9.50 6.02 13.18
CA LEU A 33 -9.81 6.55 11.85
C LEU A 33 -10.61 5.55 11.02
N ILE A 34 -10.22 4.28 11.03
CA ILE A 34 -10.95 3.22 10.33
C ILE A 34 -12.38 3.12 10.87
N TRP A 35 -12.54 3.00 12.19
CA TRP A 35 -13.85 2.94 12.83
C TRP A 35 -14.73 4.16 12.47
N LYS A 36 -14.17 5.37 12.58
CA LYS A 36 -14.88 6.62 12.29
C LYS A 36 -15.31 6.75 10.82
N TYR A 37 -14.47 6.35 9.87
CA TYR A 37 -14.72 6.60 8.45
C TYR A 37 -15.33 5.42 7.69
N GLU A 38 -15.13 4.19 8.14
CA GLU A 38 -15.69 3.00 7.49
C GLU A 38 -16.92 2.47 8.22
N GLU A 39 -16.95 2.44 9.55
CA GLU A 39 -18.06 1.82 10.29
C GLU A 39 -19.16 2.83 10.61
N PHE A 40 -18.80 3.96 11.22
CA PHE A 40 -19.78 4.99 11.58
C PHE A 40 -20.42 5.66 10.34
N ASN A 41 -19.62 5.94 9.31
CA ASN A 41 -20.13 6.54 8.08
C ASN A 41 -20.85 5.54 7.17
N LYS A 42 -20.73 4.21 7.38
CA LYS A 42 -21.47 3.23 6.56
C LYS A 42 -22.97 3.45 6.61
N SER A 43 -23.53 3.55 7.82
CA SER A 43 -24.97 3.81 8.03
C SER A 43 -25.43 5.15 7.44
N ARG A 44 -24.52 6.13 7.35
CA ARG A 44 -24.80 7.44 6.77
C ARG A 44 -24.73 7.40 5.24
N ASN A 45 -23.78 6.63 4.69
CA ASN A 45 -23.61 6.46 3.26
C ASN A 45 -24.74 5.61 2.68
N GLU A 46 -25.19 4.56 3.38
CA GLU A 46 -26.38 3.76 2.99
C GLU A 46 -27.62 4.66 2.88
N ARG A 47 -27.88 5.50 3.88
CA ARG A 47 -28.96 6.50 3.83
C ARG A 47 -28.78 7.55 2.72
N ALA A 48 -27.56 8.05 2.51
CA ALA A 48 -27.29 9.02 1.46
C ALA A 48 -27.50 8.43 0.05
N VAL A 49 -27.19 7.15 -0.15
CA VAL A 49 -27.46 6.42 -1.40
C VAL A 49 -28.96 6.26 -1.61
N GLU A 50 -29.72 5.91 -0.56
CA GLU A 50 -31.20 5.84 -0.62
C GLU A 50 -31.84 7.21 -0.92
N GLU A 51 -31.28 8.29 -0.39
CA GLU A 51 -31.74 9.68 -0.63
C GLU A 51 -31.25 10.27 -1.98
N GLY A 52 -30.52 9.51 -2.80
CA GLY A 52 -29.99 9.97 -4.09
C GLY A 52 -28.84 10.98 -4.01
N ARG A 53 -28.22 11.15 -2.83
CA ARG A 53 -27.09 12.07 -2.59
C ARG A 53 -25.78 11.37 -2.94
N ARG A 54 -25.23 11.70 -4.12
CA ARG A 54 -24.21 10.90 -4.82
C ARG A 54 -22.77 11.02 -4.31
N GLU A 55 -22.46 11.98 -3.43
CA GLU A 55 -21.08 12.22 -2.98
C GLU A 55 -20.91 11.87 -1.49
N SER A 56 -20.39 10.67 -1.21
CA SER A 56 -19.97 10.30 0.14
C SER A 56 -18.49 9.92 0.17
N VAL A 57 -17.75 10.55 1.08
CA VAL A 57 -16.30 10.33 1.26
C VAL A 57 -16.05 8.87 1.64
N GLY A 58 -15.33 8.14 0.79
CA GLY A 58 -14.89 6.76 1.05
C GLY A 58 -15.72 5.65 0.38
N LEU A 59 -16.81 5.99 -0.30
CA LEU A 59 -17.61 5.02 -1.07
C LEU A 59 -16.88 4.64 -2.35
N LEU A 60 -16.79 3.34 -2.61
CA LEU A 60 -16.21 2.77 -3.83
C LEU A 60 -17.33 2.20 -4.68
N TYR A 61 -17.35 2.51 -5.97
CA TYR A 61 -18.24 1.84 -6.92
C TYR A 61 -17.60 0.56 -7.46
N GLU A 62 -18.40 -0.47 -7.71
CA GLU A 62 -17.92 -1.80 -8.12
C GLU A 62 -17.04 -1.74 -9.38
N ALA A 63 -17.44 -0.91 -10.36
CA ALA A 63 -16.69 -0.71 -11.59
C ALA A 63 -15.33 -0.03 -11.38
N GLU A 64 -15.14 0.79 -10.34
CA GLU A 64 -13.86 1.50 -10.12
C GLU A 64 -12.69 0.54 -9.87
N ALA A 65 -12.97 -0.65 -9.35
CA ALA A 65 -11.94 -1.61 -8.99
C ALA A 65 -11.41 -2.44 -10.18
N TRP A 66 -12.12 -2.49 -11.32
CA TRP A 66 -11.74 -3.32 -12.47
C TRP A 66 -11.92 -2.66 -13.84
N ASN A 67 -12.48 -1.46 -13.91
CA ASN A 67 -12.67 -0.68 -15.14
C ASN A 67 -11.56 0.38 -15.29
N THR A 68 -11.45 0.93 -16.50
CA THR A 68 -10.44 1.94 -16.82
C THR A 68 -10.93 3.35 -16.54
N CYS A 69 -9.98 4.22 -16.24
CA CYS A 69 -10.17 5.66 -16.05
C CYS A 69 -10.85 6.38 -17.21
N VAL A 70 -10.56 5.96 -18.45
CA VAL A 70 -11.03 6.58 -19.70
C VAL A 70 -12.10 5.71 -20.37
N LYS A 71 -13.25 6.32 -20.66
CA LYS A 71 -14.33 5.77 -21.50
C LYS A 71 -13.78 5.54 -22.90
N GLY A 72 -13.95 4.32 -23.40
CA GLY A 72 -13.47 3.90 -24.72
C GLY A 72 -12.27 2.96 -24.65
N ILE A 73 -11.47 3.00 -23.58
CA ILE A 73 -10.47 1.96 -23.35
C ILE A 73 -11.20 0.71 -22.86
N ASN A 74 -10.91 -0.43 -23.49
CA ASN A 74 -11.50 -1.69 -23.10
C ASN A 74 -10.90 -2.14 -21.75
N PRO A 75 -11.71 -2.54 -20.75
CA PRO A 75 -11.24 -3.07 -19.46
C PRO A 75 -10.23 -4.22 -19.57
N LYS A 76 -10.22 -4.94 -20.70
CA LYS A 76 -9.22 -5.97 -21.01
C LYS A 76 -7.78 -5.46 -20.98
N TRP A 77 -7.52 -4.19 -21.28
CA TRP A 77 -6.18 -3.60 -21.19
C TRP A 77 -5.69 -3.49 -19.75
N LEU A 78 -6.56 -3.06 -18.83
CA LEU A 78 -6.25 -3.04 -17.40
C LEU A 78 -6.01 -4.45 -16.88
N LEU A 79 -6.84 -5.42 -17.28
CA LEU A 79 -6.62 -6.83 -16.95
C LEU A 79 -5.26 -7.32 -17.46
N ALA A 80 -4.93 -7.08 -18.74
CA ALA A 80 -3.65 -7.49 -19.32
C ALA A 80 -2.45 -6.88 -18.57
N TYR A 81 -2.55 -5.59 -18.22
CA TYR A 81 -1.54 -4.90 -17.42
C TYR A 81 -1.36 -5.53 -16.03
N ARG A 82 -2.47 -5.85 -15.34
CA ARG A 82 -2.43 -6.49 -14.02
C ARG A 82 -1.81 -7.88 -14.07
N VAL A 83 -2.16 -8.69 -15.08
CA VAL A 83 -1.56 -10.02 -15.29
C VAL A 83 -0.07 -9.90 -15.58
N PHE A 84 0.33 -8.99 -16.48
CA PHE A 84 1.74 -8.75 -16.77
C PHE A 84 2.52 -8.34 -15.51
N SER A 85 2.00 -7.36 -14.76
CA SER A 85 2.62 -6.89 -13.52
C SER A 85 2.74 -8.00 -12.49
N PHE A 86 1.70 -8.83 -12.32
CA PHE A 86 1.73 -10.00 -11.45
C PHE A 86 2.83 -10.99 -11.85
N LEU A 87 2.92 -11.34 -13.13
CA LEU A 87 3.93 -12.30 -13.62
C LEU A 87 5.36 -11.78 -13.42
N VAL A 88 5.60 -10.49 -13.70
CA VAL A 88 6.91 -9.84 -13.50
C VAL A 88 7.29 -9.85 -12.02
N LEU A 89 6.40 -9.38 -11.14
CA LEU A 89 6.66 -9.32 -9.71
C LEU A 89 6.83 -10.71 -9.10
N LEU A 90 5.98 -11.67 -9.45
CA LEU A 90 6.10 -13.04 -8.98
C LEU A 90 7.40 -13.68 -9.45
N GLY A 91 7.79 -13.48 -10.71
CA GLY A 91 9.05 -13.97 -11.25
C GLY A 91 10.26 -13.42 -10.50
N LEU A 92 10.28 -12.11 -10.23
CA LEU A 92 11.32 -11.46 -9.43
C LEU A 92 11.34 -11.97 -7.99
N LEU A 93 10.17 -12.15 -7.35
CA LEU A 93 10.08 -12.68 -6.00
C LEU A 93 10.62 -14.12 -5.91
N ILE A 94 10.22 -15.00 -6.84
CA ILE A 94 10.70 -16.38 -6.89
C ILE A 94 12.21 -16.41 -7.14
N ALA A 95 12.70 -15.60 -8.09
CA ALA A 95 14.13 -15.53 -8.39
C ALA A 95 14.94 -15.05 -7.17
N ASN A 96 14.46 -14.04 -6.46
CA ASN A 96 15.10 -13.54 -5.23
C ASN A 96 15.14 -14.63 -4.15
N VAL A 97 14.01 -15.29 -3.87
CA VAL A 97 13.96 -16.41 -2.91
C VAL A 97 14.88 -17.57 -3.34
N ALA A 98 15.01 -17.84 -4.64
CA ALA A 98 15.87 -18.91 -5.14
C ALA A 98 17.36 -18.61 -5.00
N VAL A 99 17.76 -17.33 -5.08
CA VAL A 99 19.17 -16.90 -5.01
C VAL A 99 19.58 -16.61 -3.57
N ASP A 100 18.78 -15.82 -2.85
CA ASP A 100 19.12 -15.28 -1.52
C ASP A 100 18.43 -16.03 -0.37
N GLY A 101 17.53 -16.96 -0.70
CA GLY A 101 16.82 -17.80 0.27
C GLY A 101 15.61 -17.12 0.93
N GLY A 102 14.93 -17.86 1.82
CA GLY A 102 13.76 -17.35 2.54
C GLY A 102 14.06 -16.29 3.61
N GLY A 103 15.34 -16.09 3.97
CA GLY A 103 15.75 -15.10 4.97
C GLY A 103 15.43 -13.66 4.56
N ILE A 104 15.22 -13.41 3.27
CA ILE A 104 14.86 -12.09 2.75
C ILE A 104 13.55 -11.55 3.35
N PHE A 105 12.60 -12.41 3.72
CA PHE A 105 11.34 -12.00 4.37
C PHE A 105 11.53 -11.38 5.76
N TYR A 106 12.77 -11.30 6.23
CA TYR A 106 13.15 -10.50 7.38
C TYR A 106 13.10 -8.98 7.11
N PHE A 107 13.14 -8.53 5.86
CA PHE A 107 13.13 -7.11 5.50
C PHE A 107 11.73 -6.59 5.14
N TYR A 108 11.41 -5.36 5.55
CA TYR A 108 10.13 -4.70 5.25
C TYR A 108 9.93 -4.47 3.76
N THR A 109 11.03 -4.25 3.03
CA THR A 109 11.02 -4.11 1.56
C THR A 109 10.44 -5.34 0.87
N GLN A 110 10.77 -6.53 1.38
CA GLN A 110 10.25 -7.80 0.87
C GLN A 110 8.78 -8.01 1.25
N TRP A 111 8.37 -7.59 2.44
CA TRP A 111 6.96 -7.55 2.84
C TRP A 111 6.15 -6.67 1.88
N THR A 112 6.64 -5.46 1.58
CA THR A 112 6.02 -4.54 0.63
C THR A 112 5.97 -5.15 -0.77
N PHE A 113 7.07 -5.66 -1.30
CA PHE A 113 7.13 -6.28 -2.63
C PHE A 113 6.16 -7.47 -2.76
N THR A 114 6.07 -8.29 -1.72
CA THR A 114 5.11 -9.41 -1.64
C THR A 114 3.68 -8.91 -1.60
N LEU A 115 3.37 -7.87 -0.83
CA LEU A 115 2.05 -7.26 -0.77
C LEU A 115 1.62 -6.69 -2.13
N VAL A 116 2.53 -6.03 -2.86
CA VAL A 116 2.27 -5.57 -4.25
C VAL A 116 2.00 -6.75 -5.18
N THR A 117 2.75 -7.85 -5.02
CA THR A 117 2.52 -9.08 -5.82
C THR A 117 1.14 -9.67 -5.54
N ILE A 118 0.74 -9.77 -4.27
CA ILE A 118 -0.58 -10.25 -3.83
C ILE A 118 -1.68 -9.33 -4.37
N TYR A 119 -1.47 -8.02 -4.31
CA TYR A 119 -2.40 -7.04 -4.88
C TYR A 119 -2.69 -7.33 -6.35
N PHE A 120 -1.65 -7.43 -7.19
CA PHE A 120 -1.83 -7.69 -8.61
C PHE A 120 -2.46 -9.05 -8.89
N ALA A 121 -2.20 -10.06 -8.06
CA ALA A 121 -2.86 -11.36 -8.14
C ALA A 121 -4.38 -11.23 -7.92
N ILE A 122 -4.79 -10.65 -6.80
CA ILE A 122 -6.21 -10.48 -6.43
C ILE A 122 -6.91 -9.56 -7.43
N ALA A 123 -6.29 -8.45 -7.81
CA ALA A 123 -6.84 -7.50 -8.77
C ALA A 123 -7.01 -8.13 -10.17
N SER A 124 -6.08 -9.00 -10.58
CA SER A 124 -6.19 -9.77 -11.83
C SER A 124 -7.37 -10.73 -11.78
N CYS A 125 -7.50 -11.53 -10.71
CA CYS A 125 -8.64 -12.43 -10.51
C CYS A 125 -9.96 -11.64 -10.57
N PHE A 126 -10.06 -10.55 -9.82
CA PHE A 126 -11.26 -9.72 -9.77
C PHE A 126 -11.63 -9.10 -11.12
N SER A 127 -10.64 -8.59 -11.88
CA SER A 127 -10.87 -8.13 -13.25
C SER A 127 -11.30 -9.26 -14.18
N PHE A 128 -10.69 -10.44 -14.06
CA PHE A 128 -11.02 -11.59 -14.90
C PHE A 128 -12.48 -12.04 -14.73
N TYR A 129 -13.00 -12.02 -13.50
CA TYR A 129 -14.40 -12.34 -13.23
C TYR A 129 -15.38 -11.29 -13.78
N ASN A 130 -15.06 -10.00 -13.65
CA ASN A 130 -16.01 -8.91 -13.95
C ASN A 130 -16.02 -8.46 -15.42
N VAL A 131 -14.89 -8.51 -16.13
CA VAL A 131 -14.80 -8.05 -17.52
C VAL A 131 -15.77 -8.79 -18.47
N PRO A 132 -15.92 -10.13 -18.41
CA PRO A 132 -16.90 -10.85 -19.23
C PRO A 132 -18.35 -10.47 -18.90
N ILE A 133 -18.67 -10.26 -17.62
CA ILE A 133 -20.01 -9.87 -17.16
C ILE A 133 -20.41 -8.54 -17.79
N LEU A 134 -19.52 -7.55 -17.79
CA LEU A 134 -19.76 -6.27 -18.47
C LEU A 134 -19.98 -6.45 -19.97
N SER A 135 -19.18 -7.29 -20.63
CA SER A 135 -19.27 -7.48 -22.08
C SER A 135 -20.62 -8.05 -22.52
N LYS A 136 -21.22 -8.93 -21.70
CA LYS A 136 -22.52 -9.58 -21.97
C LYS A 136 -23.72 -8.76 -21.50
N SER A 137 -23.50 -7.75 -20.67
CA SER A 137 -24.55 -6.93 -20.06
C SER A 137 -25.13 -5.91 -21.05
N SER A 138 -26.45 -5.70 -21.01
CA SER A 138 -27.16 -4.68 -21.80
C SER A 138 -26.73 -3.26 -21.40
N TYR A 139 -26.98 -2.25 -22.23
CA TYR A 139 -26.60 -0.87 -21.90
C TYR A 139 -27.18 -0.39 -20.56
N ALA A 140 -28.48 -0.64 -20.32
CA ALA A 140 -29.14 -0.30 -19.06
C ALA A 140 -28.51 -1.04 -17.87
N SER A 141 -28.23 -2.33 -18.03
CA SER A 141 -27.60 -3.15 -16.99
C SER A 141 -26.15 -2.74 -16.69
N ARG A 142 -25.38 -2.26 -17.69
CA ARG A 142 -24.03 -1.71 -17.49
C ARG A 142 -24.05 -0.43 -16.68
N GLU A 143 -25.03 0.42 -16.91
CA GLU A 143 -25.17 1.66 -16.15
C GLU A 143 -25.47 1.38 -14.68
N THR A 144 -26.30 0.37 -14.39
CA THR A 144 -26.57 -0.12 -13.02
C THR A 144 -25.31 -0.70 -12.37
N ILE A 145 -24.57 -1.59 -13.04
CA ILE A 145 -23.31 -2.16 -12.51
C ILE A 145 -22.30 -1.07 -12.14
N ASN A 146 -22.19 -0.03 -12.98
CA ASN A 146 -21.30 1.10 -12.71
C ASN A 146 -21.75 1.99 -11.54
N GLN A 147 -23.00 1.89 -11.10
CA GLN A 147 -23.57 2.65 -9.99
C GLN A 147 -23.70 1.84 -8.71
N ASN A 148 -23.50 0.51 -8.76
CA ASN A 148 -23.51 -0.33 -7.58
C ASN A 148 -22.32 -0.03 -6.69
N THR A 149 -22.59 0.11 -5.39
CA THR A 149 -21.54 0.14 -4.37
C THR A 149 -20.74 -1.15 -4.42
N ALA A 150 -19.42 -1.03 -4.35
CA ALA A 150 -18.53 -2.18 -4.36
C ALA A 150 -18.83 -3.12 -3.20
N GLY A 151 -18.80 -4.43 -3.49
CA GLY A 151 -18.78 -5.45 -2.45
C GLY A 151 -17.46 -5.45 -1.66
N VAL A 152 -17.39 -6.33 -0.66
CA VAL A 152 -16.22 -6.49 0.23
C VAL A 152 -14.90 -6.61 -0.55
N TRP A 153 -14.89 -7.36 -1.66
CA TRP A 153 -13.71 -7.55 -2.50
C TRP A 153 -13.17 -6.26 -3.14
N GLY A 154 -14.05 -5.34 -3.56
CA GLY A 154 -13.61 -4.06 -4.11
C GLY A 154 -12.90 -3.21 -3.06
N TYR A 155 -13.45 -3.16 -1.83
CA TYR A 155 -12.81 -2.49 -0.70
C TYR A 155 -11.48 -3.13 -0.32
N ILE A 156 -11.38 -4.46 -0.28
CA ILE A 156 -10.12 -5.18 -0.02
C ILE A 156 -9.05 -4.77 -1.04
N ILE A 157 -9.37 -4.84 -2.33
CA ILE A 157 -8.43 -4.46 -3.40
C ILE A 157 -7.97 -3.02 -3.23
N GLN A 158 -8.90 -2.11 -2.93
CA GLN A 158 -8.59 -0.69 -2.75
C GLN A 158 -7.77 -0.39 -1.48
N ILE A 159 -7.98 -1.13 -0.40
CA ILE A 159 -7.19 -1.03 0.84
C ILE A 159 -5.76 -1.54 0.59
N ILE A 160 -5.62 -2.71 -0.05
CA ILE A 160 -4.30 -3.26 -0.36
C ILE A 160 -3.55 -2.33 -1.31
N PHE A 161 -4.21 -1.80 -2.35
CA PHE A 161 -3.62 -0.83 -3.28
C PHE A 161 -3.05 0.41 -2.56
N GLN A 162 -3.84 1.04 -1.69
CA GLN A 162 -3.42 2.22 -0.94
C GLN A 162 -2.28 1.93 0.04
N THR A 163 -2.32 0.75 0.67
CA THR A 163 -1.26 0.27 1.56
C THR A 163 0.03 0.06 0.77
N CYS A 164 -0.04 -0.60 -0.39
CA CYS A 164 1.09 -0.82 -1.30
C CYS A 164 1.70 0.49 -1.80
N ALA A 165 0.85 1.45 -2.19
CA ALA A 165 1.27 2.76 -2.66
C ALA A 165 2.07 3.52 -1.59
N GLY A 166 1.53 3.62 -0.37
CA GLY A 166 2.23 4.26 0.75
C GLY A 166 3.51 3.54 1.13
N ALA A 167 3.46 2.21 1.24
CA ALA A 167 4.60 1.39 1.62
C ALA A 167 5.74 1.44 0.59
N SER A 168 5.42 1.42 -0.70
CA SER A 168 6.44 1.51 -1.77
C SER A 168 7.11 2.88 -1.78
N VAL A 169 6.36 3.98 -1.65
CA VAL A 169 6.96 5.32 -1.54
C VAL A 169 7.86 5.41 -0.32
N LEU A 170 7.45 4.85 0.83
CA LEU A 170 8.27 4.84 2.03
C LEU A 170 9.55 4.02 1.85
N THR A 171 9.47 2.78 1.38
CA THR A 171 10.64 1.91 1.21
C THR A 171 11.62 2.48 0.20
N ASP A 172 11.13 3.03 -0.89
CA ASP A 172 11.96 3.52 -1.99
C ASP A 172 12.61 4.85 -1.58
N SER A 173 11.87 5.74 -0.93
CA SER A 173 12.41 7.00 -0.42
C SER A 173 13.48 6.76 0.65
N VAL A 174 13.21 5.87 1.62
CA VAL A 174 14.19 5.55 2.67
C VAL A 174 15.44 4.91 2.06
N PHE A 175 15.29 4.00 1.09
CA PHE A 175 16.44 3.40 0.43
C PHE A 175 17.26 4.42 -0.36
N TRP A 176 16.64 5.11 -1.32
CA TRP A 176 17.37 5.98 -2.26
C TRP A 176 17.87 7.29 -1.63
N LEU A 177 17.13 7.85 -0.66
CA LEU A 177 17.46 9.15 -0.08
C LEU A 177 18.22 9.06 1.24
N VAL A 178 18.14 7.92 1.95
CA VAL A 178 18.77 7.76 3.27
C VAL A 178 19.79 6.64 3.27
N LEU A 179 19.38 5.39 2.99
CA LEU A 179 20.24 4.24 3.16
C LEU A 179 21.39 4.23 2.14
N TYR A 180 21.07 4.31 0.86
CA TYR A 180 22.06 4.27 -0.22
C TYR A 180 23.13 5.38 -0.11
N PRO A 181 22.78 6.69 -0.01
CA PRO A 181 23.78 7.74 0.04
C PRO A 181 24.57 7.85 1.36
N PHE A 182 23.97 7.48 2.50
CA PHE A 182 24.56 7.78 3.82
C PHE A 182 24.91 6.56 4.66
N MET A 183 24.28 5.40 4.42
CA MET A 183 24.42 4.21 5.28
C MET A 183 25.00 2.99 4.55
N THR A 184 25.11 3.00 3.22
CA THR A 184 25.79 1.92 2.49
C THR A 184 27.30 2.18 2.36
N PRO A 185 28.14 1.12 2.37
CA PRO A 185 29.56 1.24 2.06
C PRO A 185 29.81 1.87 0.68
N LYS A 186 30.93 2.58 0.51
CA LYS A 186 31.27 3.25 -0.76
C LYS A 186 31.45 2.29 -1.95
N ASP A 187 31.76 1.03 -1.66
CA ASP A 187 31.94 -0.07 -2.60
C ASP A 187 30.68 -0.94 -2.77
N PHE A 188 29.56 -0.53 -2.16
CA PHE A 188 28.28 -1.23 -2.30
C PHE A 188 27.83 -1.25 -3.77
N ARG A 189 27.68 -2.45 -4.33
CA ARG A 189 27.20 -2.64 -5.71
C ARG A 189 25.72 -2.92 -5.70
N LEU A 190 24.95 -2.08 -6.40
CA LEU A 190 23.54 -2.30 -6.64
C LEU A 190 23.33 -3.56 -7.48
N ASP A 191 22.75 -4.59 -6.87
CA ASP A 191 22.27 -5.76 -7.59
C ASP A 191 20.87 -5.50 -8.17
N ILE A 192 20.49 -6.35 -9.13
CA ILE A 192 19.23 -6.22 -9.85
C ILE A 192 18.01 -6.41 -8.94
N PHE A 193 18.08 -7.28 -7.94
CA PHE A 193 16.97 -7.52 -7.01
C PHE A 193 16.76 -6.32 -6.08
N THR A 194 17.85 -5.75 -5.56
CA THR A 194 17.82 -4.52 -4.76
C THR A 194 17.17 -3.39 -5.55
N VAL A 195 17.65 -3.10 -6.76
CA VAL A 195 17.05 -2.05 -7.61
C VAL A 195 15.58 -2.37 -7.91
N SER A 196 15.25 -3.64 -8.18
CA SER A 196 13.89 -4.05 -8.50
C SER A 196 12.92 -3.81 -7.35
N MET A 197 13.28 -4.18 -6.13
CA MET A 197 12.41 -4.01 -4.96
C MET A 197 12.22 -2.55 -4.53
N HIS A 198 13.13 -1.67 -4.96
CA HIS A 198 13.13 -0.25 -4.61
C HIS A 198 12.71 0.66 -5.78
N SER A 199 12.15 0.10 -6.86
CA SER A 199 11.73 0.88 -8.04
C SER A 199 10.65 0.21 -8.87
N VAL A 200 10.76 -1.09 -9.16
CA VAL A 200 9.85 -1.78 -10.11
C VAL A 200 8.42 -1.85 -9.55
N ASN A 201 8.27 -2.12 -8.25
CA ASN A 201 7.00 -2.03 -7.52
C ASN A 201 6.32 -0.66 -7.70
N ALA A 202 7.04 0.44 -7.47
CA ALA A 202 6.51 1.79 -7.61
C ALA A 202 6.12 2.10 -9.06
N VAL A 203 6.95 1.74 -10.04
CA VAL A 203 6.64 1.92 -11.47
C VAL A 203 5.38 1.15 -11.85
N LEU A 204 5.24 -0.10 -11.41
CA LEU A 204 4.07 -0.90 -11.73
C LEU A 204 2.79 -0.36 -11.05
N LEU A 205 2.89 0.13 -9.81
CA LEU A 205 1.78 0.80 -9.13
C LEU A 205 1.40 2.12 -9.78
N LEU A 206 2.35 2.89 -10.32
CA LEU A 206 2.08 4.11 -11.08
C LEU A 206 1.38 3.79 -12.41
N GLY A 207 1.78 2.73 -13.12
CA GLY A 207 1.09 2.28 -14.32
C GLY A 207 -0.34 1.78 -14.01
N GLU A 208 -0.53 1.04 -12.92
CA GLU A 208 -1.86 0.65 -12.42
C GLU A 208 -2.71 1.88 -12.13
N THR A 209 -2.14 2.86 -11.41
CA THR A 209 -2.76 4.15 -11.14
C THR A 209 -3.12 4.89 -12.41
N SER A 210 -2.30 4.84 -13.45
CA SER A 210 -2.59 5.54 -14.72
C SER A 210 -3.82 4.96 -15.42
N LEU A 211 -4.04 3.64 -15.33
CA LEU A 211 -5.08 2.93 -16.07
C LEU A 211 -6.39 2.77 -15.29
N ASN A 212 -6.35 2.49 -13.99
CA ASN A 212 -7.55 2.16 -13.21
C ASN A 212 -8.40 3.39 -12.88
N SER A 213 -9.66 3.17 -12.49
CA SER A 213 -10.56 4.25 -12.07
C SER A 213 -10.72 4.42 -10.55
N MET A 214 -9.83 3.82 -9.76
CA MET A 214 -10.01 3.69 -8.33
C MET A 214 -9.80 5.00 -7.58
N SER A 215 -10.76 5.34 -6.71
CA SER A 215 -10.62 6.44 -5.76
C SER A 215 -9.47 6.20 -4.75
N PHE A 216 -8.90 7.28 -4.19
CA PHE A 216 -7.81 7.21 -3.21
C PHE A 216 -8.17 8.03 -1.94
N PRO A 217 -9.08 7.51 -1.09
CA PRO A 217 -9.49 8.21 0.12
C PRO A 217 -8.34 8.41 1.12
N VAL A 218 -8.21 9.63 1.63
CA VAL A 218 -7.07 9.99 2.50
C VAL A 218 -7.06 9.23 3.83
N PHE A 219 -8.23 8.94 4.41
CA PHE A 219 -8.33 8.29 5.72
C PHE A 219 -7.77 6.85 5.74
N ARG A 220 -7.72 6.17 4.59
CA ARG A 220 -7.21 4.79 4.49
C ARG A 220 -5.69 4.68 4.59
N PHE A 221 -5.01 5.81 4.70
CA PHE A 221 -3.67 5.91 5.25
C PHE A 221 -3.50 5.13 6.58
N ALA A 222 -4.55 5.00 7.38
CA ALA A 222 -4.55 4.20 8.59
C ALA A 222 -4.09 2.75 8.37
N TYR A 223 -4.49 2.10 7.27
CA TYR A 223 -4.07 0.73 6.96
C TYR A 223 -2.57 0.63 6.68
N PHE A 224 -1.99 1.66 6.06
CA PHE A 224 -0.56 1.75 5.85
C PHE A 224 0.20 1.89 7.17
N ILE A 225 -0.28 2.72 8.11
CA ILE A 225 0.29 2.78 9.47
C ILE A 225 0.23 1.40 10.15
N LEU A 226 -0.93 0.75 10.11
CA LEU A 226 -1.12 -0.55 10.76
C LEU A 226 -0.20 -1.62 10.15
N TRP A 227 -0.03 -1.63 8.82
CA TRP A 227 0.89 -2.54 8.14
C TRP A 227 2.33 -2.39 8.63
N THR A 228 2.83 -1.15 8.75
CA THR A 228 4.18 -0.91 9.28
C THR A 228 4.29 -1.25 10.75
N ALA A 229 3.27 -0.95 11.56
CA ALA A 229 3.24 -1.34 12.97
C ALA A 229 3.28 -2.87 13.14
N THR A 230 2.56 -3.62 12.30
CA THR A 230 2.63 -5.09 12.26
C THR A 230 4.05 -5.58 11.98
N PHE A 231 4.75 -4.98 11.02
CA PHE A 231 6.15 -5.33 10.75
C PHE A 231 7.07 -5.03 11.95
N VAL A 232 6.91 -3.88 12.59
CA VAL A 232 7.70 -3.51 13.77
C VAL A 232 7.48 -4.51 14.92
N ILE A 233 6.23 -4.88 15.19
CA ILE A 233 5.91 -5.87 16.22
C ILE A 233 6.50 -7.23 15.87
N PHE A 234 6.39 -7.65 14.61
CA PHE A 234 7.03 -8.89 14.13
C PHE A 234 8.53 -8.89 14.37
N GLN A 235 9.22 -7.79 14.06
CA GLN A 235 10.65 -7.63 14.35
C GLN A 235 10.95 -7.70 15.84
N TRP A 236 10.16 -7.02 16.67
CA TRP A 236 10.35 -7.06 18.12
C TRP A 236 10.21 -8.47 18.69
N ILE A 237 9.20 -9.22 18.25
CA ILE A 237 8.99 -10.61 18.67
C ILE A 237 10.19 -11.47 18.28
N ILE A 238 10.67 -11.39 17.04
CA ILE A 238 11.82 -12.17 16.58
C ILE A 238 13.06 -11.84 17.42
N HIS A 239 13.38 -10.56 17.62
CA HIS A 239 14.56 -10.15 18.39
C HIS A 239 14.49 -10.51 19.87
N ALA A 240 13.28 -10.58 20.43
CA ALA A 240 13.08 -11.02 21.81
C ALA A 240 13.30 -12.54 21.98
N VAL A 241 13.03 -13.34 20.94
CA VAL A 241 13.21 -14.80 20.96
C VAL A 241 14.62 -15.20 20.52
N VAL A 242 15.17 -14.54 19.50
CA VAL A 242 16.45 -14.86 18.88
C VAL A 242 17.33 -13.61 18.80
N SER A 243 18.59 -13.73 19.21
CA SER A 243 19.57 -12.64 19.07
C SER A 243 20.03 -12.55 17.62
N LEU A 244 19.47 -11.60 16.86
CA LEU A 244 19.81 -11.33 15.45
C LEU A 244 20.29 -9.88 15.29
N TRP A 245 20.94 -9.58 14.17
CA TRP A 245 21.24 -8.19 13.80
C TRP A 245 19.96 -7.52 13.29
N TRP A 246 19.74 -6.23 13.61
CA TRP A 246 18.57 -5.52 13.11
C TRP A 246 18.63 -5.35 11.59
N PRO A 247 17.51 -5.55 10.86
CA PRO A 247 17.49 -5.35 9.41
C PRO A 247 17.65 -3.88 9.03
N TYR A 248 17.31 -2.98 9.96
CA TYR A 248 17.42 -1.55 9.80
C TYR A 248 18.04 -0.92 11.05
N PRO A 249 19.11 -0.10 10.93
CA PRO A 249 19.78 0.51 12.08
C PRO A 249 18.84 1.36 12.95
N PHE A 250 17.83 1.98 12.35
CA PHE A 250 16.87 2.84 13.04
C PHE A 250 15.81 2.06 13.86
N LEU A 251 15.77 0.73 13.78
CA LEU A 251 14.95 -0.11 14.67
C LEU A 251 15.68 -0.53 15.95
N ASP A 252 17.00 -0.40 15.98
CA ASP A 252 17.82 -0.82 17.11
C ASP A 252 17.53 0.03 18.36
N LEU A 253 17.09 -0.62 19.44
CA LEU A 253 16.72 -0.01 20.72
C LEU A 253 17.95 0.28 21.60
N SER A 254 19.13 -0.25 21.24
CA SER A 254 20.41 0.07 21.88
C SER A 254 20.84 1.52 21.61
N SER A 255 20.31 2.14 20.55
CA SER A 255 20.58 3.53 20.22
C SER A 255 19.89 4.49 21.21
N PRO A 256 20.58 5.52 21.73
CA PRO A 256 19.94 6.54 22.57
C PRO A 256 18.85 7.32 21.84
N TYR A 257 18.88 7.34 20.51
CA TYR A 257 17.92 8.04 19.67
C TYR A 257 16.79 7.14 19.15
N ALA A 258 16.70 5.89 19.60
CA ALA A 258 15.69 4.95 19.11
C ALA A 258 14.27 5.55 19.10
N PRO A 259 13.75 6.17 20.18
CA PRO A 259 12.38 6.71 20.16
C PRO A 259 12.17 7.80 19.10
N LEU A 260 13.20 8.60 18.82
CA LEU A 260 13.14 9.61 17.75
C LEU A 260 13.08 8.97 16.37
N TRP A 261 13.76 7.85 16.15
CA TRP A 261 13.64 7.09 14.90
C TRP A 261 12.25 6.51 14.70
N TYR A 262 11.66 5.87 15.73
CA TYR A 262 10.29 5.36 15.66
C TYR A 262 9.28 6.49 15.37
N LEU A 263 9.45 7.65 16.02
CA LEU A 263 8.63 8.83 15.75
C LEU A 263 8.84 9.37 14.33
N ALA A 264 10.10 9.50 13.87
CA ALA A 264 10.45 10.02 12.55
C ALA A 264 9.87 9.14 11.43
N VAL A 265 10.01 7.82 11.55
CA VAL A 265 9.40 6.87 10.62
C VAL A 265 7.89 7.00 10.65
N GLY A 266 7.26 7.08 11.83
CA GLY A 266 5.82 7.32 11.97
C GLY A 266 5.36 8.60 11.25
N ILE A 267 6.09 9.71 11.41
CA ILE A 267 5.81 10.98 10.72
C ILE A 267 6.00 10.84 9.20
N MET A 268 7.03 10.14 8.74
CA MET A 268 7.33 9.94 7.31
C MET A 268 6.20 9.25 6.53
N HIS A 269 5.33 8.48 7.20
CA HIS A 269 4.18 7.88 6.55
C HIS A 269 3.28 8.96 5.91
N ILE A 270 3.10 10.12 6.56
CA ILE A 270 2.25 11.21 6.09
C ILE A 270 2.70 11.73 4.72
N PRO A 271 3.94 12.24 4.52
CA PRO A 271 4.39 12.69 3.22
C PRO A 271 4.43 11.56 2.18
N CYS A 272 4.80 10.34 2.56
CA CYS A 272 4.85 9.21 1.63
C CYS A 272 3.46 8.90 1.04
N TYR A 273 2.43 8.86 1.88
CA TYR A 273 1.07 8.68 1.43
C TYR A 273 0.52 9.91 0.69
N ALA A 274 0.87 11.12 1.15
CA ALA A 274 0.44 12.37 0.52
C ALA A 274 0.99 12.54 -0.90
N ILE A 275 2.25 12.14 -1.16
CA ILE A 275 2.84 12.17 -2.51
C ILE A 275 2.02 11.31 -3.46
N PHE A 276 1.70 10.07 -3.07
CA PHE A 276 0.91 9.20 -3.94
C PHE A 276 -0.52 9.70 -4.12
N ALA A 277 -1.16 10.17 -3.05
CA ALA A 277 -2.48 10.79 -3.12
C ALA A 277 -2.49 12.02 -4.04
N LEU A 278 -1.41 12.82 -4.05
CA LEU A 278 -1.25 13.95 -4.94
C LEU A 278 -1.13 13.51 -6.40
N ILE A 279 -0.38 12.44 -6.70
CA ILE A 279 -0.28 11.87 -8.05
C ILE A 279 -1.66 11.47 -8.56
N VAL A 280 -2.46 10.79 -7.73
CA VAL A 280 -3.83 10.38 -8.09
C VAL A 280 -4.71 11.61 -8.34
N LYS A 281 -4.68 12.61 -7.45
CA LYS A 281 -5.44 13.86 -7.64
C LYS A 281 -5.04 14.60 -8.91
N LEU A 282 -3.73 14.72 -9.18
CA LEU A 282 -3.23 15.35 -10.39
C LEU A 282 -3.71 14.60 -11.63
N LYS A 283 -3.66 13.27 -11.65
CA LYS A 283 -4.23 12.46 -12.74
C LYS A 283 -5.71 12.80 -12.98
N HIS A 284 -6.54 12.83 -11.93
CA HIS A 284 -7.96 13.15 -12.11
C HIS A 284 -8.18 14.56 -12.66
N LEU A 285 -7.42 15.56 -12.17
CA LEU A 285 -7.47 16.93 -12.66
C LEU A 285 -7.02 17.05 -14.12
N TRP A 286 -6.00 16.30 -14.52
CA TRP A 286 -5.49 16.29 -15.89
C TRP A 286 -6.50 15.64 -16.84
N LEU A 287 -7.05 14.48 -16.46
CA LEU A 287 -8.04 13.79 -17.27
C LEU A 287 -9.34 14.59 -17.41
N SER A 288 -9.80 15.26 -16.35
CA SER A 288 -11.01 16.08 -16.41
C SER A 288 -10.86 17.31 -17.32
N LYS A 289 -9.66 17.90 -17.38
CA LYS A 289 -9.35 19.03 -18.29
C LYS A 289 -9.14 18.59 -19.74
N LEU A 290 -8.43 17.49 -19.96
CA LEU A 290 -8.04 17.04 -21.31
C LEU A 290 -9.14 16.25 -22.03
N CYS A 291 -10.01 15.54 -21.30
CA CYS A 291 -11.07 14.72 -21.88
C CYS A 291 -12.35 14.79 -21.01
N PRO A 292 -13.06 15.93 -20.98
CA PRO A 292 -14.21 16.14 -20.07
C PRO A 292 -15.31 15.10 -20.22
N GLY A 293 -15.55 14.61 -21.46
CA GLY A 293 -16.55 13.58 -21.75
C GLY A 293 -16.08 12.14 -21.53
N CYS A 294 -14.75 11.91 -21.48
CA CYS A 294 -14.13 10.59 -21.52
C CYS A 294 -13.81 10.06 -20.12
N CYS A 295 -13.89 10.87 -19.07
CA CYS A 295 -13.59 10.40 -17.72
C CYS A 295 -14.73 9.57 -17.14
N GLN A 296 -14.42 8.42 -16.54
CA GLN A 296 -15.39 7.64 -15.75
C GLN A 296 -15.52 8.14 -14.29
N PHE A 297 -14.59 8.99 -13.83
CA PHE A 297 -14.53 9.51 -12.45
C PHE A 297 -15.44 10.70 -12.16
N VAL A 298 -15.81 11.44 -13.22
CA VAL A 298 -16.59 12.66 -13.10
C VAL A 298 -18.02 12.28 -13.41
N ARG A 299 -18.84 12.18 -12.37
CA ARG A 299 -20.29 12.20 -12.47
C ARG A 299 -20.83 13.24 -11.51
#